data_AF-A0A968R7P9-F1
#
_entry.id   AF-A0A968R7P9-F1
#
_cell.length_a   1.000
_cell.length_b   1.000
_cell.length_c   1.000
_cell.angle_alpha   90.00
_cell.angle_beta   90.00
_cell.angle_gamma   90.00
#
_symmetry.space_group_name_H-M   'P 1'
#
loop_
_entity.id
_entity.type
_entity.pdbx_description
1 polymer ?
#
loop_
_entity_poly.entity_id
_entity_poly.type
_entity_poly.pdbx_seq_one_letter_code
_entity_poly.pdbx_strand_id
1 'polypeptide(L)'
;MNYLHKFYLVEAERHQVLGKKVEAMEMYDRAIKIAKENEYINEEALSNELAAKFYLEWGKENIAQVYLTDAYYAYARWGAKAKVEDLEKRYPKLLAPILNQKSALNVGETIAQ
;
A
#
# COMPACT_ATOMS: atom_id res chain seq x y z
N MET A 1 19.96 8.63 10.84
CA MET A 1 18.59 8.13 11.00
C MET A 1 17.64 9.22 10.53
N ASN A 2 16.84 8.97 9.50
CA ASN A 2 15.94 9.97 8.91
C ASN A 2 14.49 9.65 9.31
N TYR A 3 13.86 10.50 10.12
CA TYR A 3 12.49 10.31 10.61
C TYR A 3 11.44 11.09 9.81
N LEU A 4 11.85 11.75 8.73
CA LEU A 4 11.00 12.67 8.00
C LEU A 4 9.79 11.98 7.33
N HIS A 5 9.96 10.72 6.88
CA HIS A 5 8.84 9.92 6.37
C HIS A 5 7.76 9.69 7.44
N LYS A 6 8.13 9.47 8.70
CA LYS A 6 7.18 9.26 9.81
C LYS A 6 6.45 10.55 10.14
N PHE A 7 7.17 11.67 10.14
CA PHE A 7 6.55 12.99 10.31
C PHE A 7 5.47 13.22 9.25
N TYR A 8 5.80 13.04 7.96
CA TYR A 8 4.82 13.21 6.90
C TYR A 8 3.64 12.24 7.00
N LEU A 9 3.88 10.99 7.39
CA LEU A 9 2.79 10.03 7.55
C LEU A 9 1.82 10.44 8.66
N VAL A 10 2.33 10.92 9.80
CA VAL A 10 1.48 11.43 10.90
C VAL A 10 0.72 12.68 10.48
N GLU A 11 1.35 13.59 9.74
CA GLU A 11 0.68 14.78 9.22
C GLU A 11 -0.43 14.40 8.22
N ALA A 12 -0.21 13.37 7.39
CA ALA A 12 -1.20 12.88 6.43
C ALA A 12 -2.49 12.40 7.14
N GLU A 13 -2.36 11.52 8.13
CA GLU A 13 -3.49 11.04 8.94
C GLU A 13 -4.18 12.20 9.68
N ARG A 14 -3.41 13.17 10.20
CA ARG A 14 -3.97 14.36 10.83
C ARG A 14 -4.82 15.17 9.84
N HIS A 15 -4.34 15.37 8.62
CA HIS A 15 -5.07 16.07 7.58
C HIS A 15 -6.32 15.31 7.11
N GLN A 16 -6.25 13.99 7.00
CA GLN A 16 -7.42 13.13 6.73
C GLN A 16 -8.50 13.36 7.79
N VAL A 17 -8.17 13.24 9.08
CA VAL A 17 -9.13 13.39 10.19
C VAL A 17 -9.76 14.78 10.18
N LEU A 18 -9.01 15.81 9.78
CA LEU A 18 -9.49 17.18 9.63
C LEU A 18 -10.26 17.45 8.32
N GLY A 19 -10.43 16.46 7.44
CA GLY A 19 -11.09 16.60 6.15
C GLY A 19 -10.29 17.38 5.10
N LYS A 20 -9.00 17.64 5.35
CA LYS A 20 -8.09 18.41 4.50
C LYS A 20 -7.44 17.51 3.46
N LYS A 21 -8.23 17.15 2.44
CA LYS A 21 -7.89 16.08 1.49
C LYS A 21 -6.63 16.36 0.66
N VAL A 22 -6.46 17.59 0.17
CA VAL A 22 -5.30 17.94 -0.67
C VAL A 22 -4.02 17.82 0.13
N GLU A 23 -4.01 18.35 1.34
CA GLU A 23 -2.87 18.29 2.24
C GLU A 23 -2.56 16.86 2.67
N ALA A 24 -3.59 16.03 2.94
CA ALA A 24 -3.40 14.62 3.25
C ALA A 24 -2.70 13.88 2.09
N MET A 25 -3.15 14.09 0.85
CA MET A 25 -2.54 13.51 -0.35
C MET A 25 -1.06 13.90 -0.46
N GLU A 26 -0.75 15.19 -0.37
CA GLU A 26 0.63 15.68 -0.45
C GLU A 26 1.52 15.06 0.62
N MET A 27 1.01 14.89 1.84
CA MET A 27 1.76 14.30 2.94
C MET A 27 1.99 12.80 2.74
N TYR A 28 1.00 12.04 2.26
CA TYR A 28 1.20 10.62 1.91
C TYR A 28 2.26 10.45 0.83
N ASP A 29 2.19 11.24 -0.26
CA ASP A 29 3.15 11.15 -1.36
C ASP A 29 4.58 11.47 -0.88
N ARG A 30 4.75 12.47 0.00
CA ARG A 30 6.04 12.77 0.61
C ARG A 30 6.53 11.65 1.52
N ALA A 31 5.65 11.05 2.33
CA ALA A 31 6.01 9.93 3.21
C ALA A 31 6.51 8.73 2.40
N ILE A 32 5.77 8.34 1.35
CA ILE A 32 6.10 7.24 0.45
C ILE A 32 7.44 7.52 -0.26
N LYS A 33 7.59 8.72 -0.85
CA LYS A 33 8.81 9.09 -1.57
C LYS A 33 10.04 9.00 -0.69
N ILE A 34 10.02 9.61 0.50
CA ILE A 34 11.17 9.59 1.41
C ILE A 34 11.45 8.18 1.92
N ALA A 35 10.42 7.39 2.24
CA ALA A 35 10.61 6.00 2.65
C ALA A 35 11.29 5.17 1.55
N LYS A 36 10.85 5.34 0.29
CA LYS A 36 11.41 4.66 -0.87
C LYS A 36 12.85 5.08 -1.18
N GLU A 37 13.14 6.38 -1.18
CA GLU A 37 14.48 6.92 -1.42
C GLU A 37 15.51 6.48 -0.37
N ASN A 38 15.07 6.19 0.86
CA ASN A 38 15.92 5.74 1.96
C ASN A 38 15.79 4.23 2.22
N GLU A 39 15.17 3.49 1.30
CA GLU A 39 15.00 2.02 1.37
C GLU A 39 14.31 1.50 2.64
N TYR A 40 13.47 2.33 3.27
CA TYR A 40 12.62 1.93 4.39
C TYR A 40 11.38 1.19 3.89
N ILE A 41 11.57 -0.04 3.39
CA ILE A 41 10.54 -0.83 2.71
C ILE A 41 9.28 -1.03 3.58
N ASN A 42 9.45 -1.23 4.89
CA ASN A 42 8.33 -1.41 5.82
C ASN A 42 7.50 -0.13 5.98
N GLU A 43 8.15 1.05 5.92
CA GLU A 43 7.48 2.36 6.02
C GLU A 43 6.87 2.76 4.68
N GLU A 44 7.49 2.40 3.55
CA GLU A 44 6.92 2.51 2.21
C GLU A 44 5.61 1.70 2.15
N ALA A 45 5.63 0.44 2.62
CA ALA A 45 4.45 -0.42 2.62
C ALA A 45 3.31 0.16 3.47
N LEU A 46 3.62 0.61 4.69
CA LEU A 46 2.63 1.21 5.59
C LEU A 46 2.05 2.51 5.03
N SER A 47 2.88 3.39 4.47
CA SER A 47 2.44 4.66 3.91
C SER A 47 1.52 4.45 2.71
N ASN A 48 1.82 3.47 1.86
CA ASN A 48 0.97 3.07 0.75
C ASN A 48 -0.36 2.46 1.23
N GLU A 49 -0.37 1.60 2.26
CA GLU A 49 -1.61 1.03 2.81
C GLU A 49 -2.54 2.13 3.34
N LEU A 50 -1.99 3.10 4.08
CA LEU A 50 -2.75 4.20 4.64
C LEU A 50 -3.28 5.15 3.56
N ALA A 51 -2.46 5.48 2.56
CA ALA A 51 -2.90 6.24 1.40
C ALA A 51 -4.05 5.52 0.66
N ALA A 52 -3.94 4.21 0.44
CA ALA A 52 -4.99 3.42 -0.18
C ALA A 52 -6.30 3.49 0.62
N LYS A 53 -6.23 3.35 1.94
CA LYS A 53 -7.39 3.47 2.83
C LYS A 53 -8.02 4.86 2.75
N PHE A 54 -7.23 5.93 2.75
CA PHE A 54 -7.70 7.29 2.59
C PHE A 54 -8.48 7.48 1.28
N TYR A 55 -7.95 7.01 0.15
CA TYR A 55 -8.64 7.12 -1.14
C TYR A 55 -9.91 6.25 -1.22
N LEU A 56 -9.94 5.10 -0.53
CA LEU A 56 -11.16 4.29 -0.41
C LEU A 56 -12.25 5.03 0.36
N GLU A 57 -11.93 5.63 1.50
CA GLU A 57 -12.88 6.41 2.29
C GLU A 57 -13.41 7.63 1.51
N TRP A 58 -12.61 8.17 0.59
CA TRP A 58 -13.04 9.22 -0.33
C TRP A 58 -13.77 8.70 -1.58
N GLY A 59 -13.93 7.39 -1.77
CA GLY A 59 -14.61 6.80 -2.93
C GLY A 59 -13.81 6.89 -4.24
N LYS A 60 -12.48 6.97 -4.16
CA LYS A 60 -11.55 6.98 -5.30
C LYS A 60 -10.89 5.62 -5.48
N GLU A 61 -11.70 4.59 -5.72
CA GLU A 61 -11.26 3.19 -5.76
C GLU A 61 -10.10 2.91 -6.73
N ASN A 62 -10.11 3.51 -7.92
CA ASN A 62 -9.03 3.33 -8.90
C ASN A 62 -7.68 3.84 -8.38
N ILE A 63 -7.68 4.95 -7.64
CA ILE A 63 -6.46 5.50 -7.04
C ILE A 63 -6.04 4.63 -5.87
N ALA A 64 -6.99 4.22 -5.02
CA ALA A 64 -6.71 3.33 -3.91
C ALA A 64 -6.09 2.00 -4.37
N GLN A 65 -6.52 1.44 -5.50
CA GLN A 65 -5.97 0.20 -6.05
C GLN A 65 -4.48 0.32 -6.36
N VAL A 66 -4.03 1.48 -6.85
CA VAL A 66 -2.61 1.73 -7.14
C VAL A 66 -1.79 1.66 -5.86
N TYR A 67 -2.14 2.47 -4.86
CA TYR A 67 -1.42 2.47 -3.58
C TYR A 67 -1.51 1.12 -2.87
N LEU A 68 -2.65 0.43 -2.94
CA LEU A 68 -2.80 -0.89 -2.32
C LEU A 68 -1.91 -1.95 -2.97
N THR A 69 -1.76 -1.88 -4.30
CA THR A 69 -0.87 -2.76 -5.06
C THR A 69 0.60 -2.51 -4.66
N ASP A 70 0.99 -1.25 -4.53
CA ASP A 70 2.34 -0.88 -4.08
C ASP A 70 2.59 -1.33 -2.63
N ALA A 71 1.61 -1.19 -1.74
CA ALA A 71 1.67 -1.71 -0.38
C ALA A 71 1.84 -3.23 -0.35
N TYR A 72 1.06 -3.95 -1.17
CA TYR A 72 1.13 -5.41 -1.27
C TYR A 72 2.54 -5.86 -1.70
N TYR A 73 3.10 -5.28 -2.76
CA TYR A 73 4.43 -5.63 -3.24
C TYR A 73 5.53 -5.25 -2.24
N ALA A 74 5.42 -4.10 -1.59
CA ALA A 74 6.38 -3.68 -0.57
C ALA A 74 6.35 -4.62 0.64
N TYR A 75 5.17 -5.01 1.13
CA TYR A 75 5.05 -6.01 2.20
C TYR A 75 5.57 -7.38 1.79
N ALA A 76 5.31 -7.82 0.55
CA ALA A 76 5.83 -9.08 0.03
C ALA A 76 7.37 -9.07 -0.04
N ARG A 77 7.97 -7.99 -0.56
CA ARG A 77 9.43 -7.80 -0.63
C ARG A 77 10.07 -7.71 0.74
N TRP A 78 9.41 -7.08 1.71
CA TRP A 78 9.87 -7.04 3.10
C TRP A 78 9.75 -8.39 3.82
N GLY A 79 8.91 -9.31 3.31
CA GLY A 79 8.66 -10.61 3.93
C GLY A 79 7.54 -10.61 4.97
N ALA A 80 6.70 -9.57 5.02
CA ALA A 80 5.59 -9.46 5.97
C ALA A 80 4.36 -10.27 5.53
N LYS A 81 4.50 -11.59 5.55
CA LYS A 81 3.47 -12.54 5.10
C LYS A 81 2.09 -12.30 5.73
N ALA A 82 2.05 -12.03 7.05
CA ALA A 82 0.80 -11.75 7.75
C ALA A 82 0.08 -10.51 7.20
N LYS A 83 0.84 -9.46 6.83
CA LYS A 83 0.27 -8.25 6.23
C LYS A 83 -0.21 -8.51 4.80
N VAL A 84 0.53 -9.26 4.01
CA VAL A 84 0.11 -9.68 2.66
C VAL A 84 -1.23 -10.43 2.73
N GLU A 85 -1.33 -11.48 3.54
CA GLU A 85 -2.56 -12.27 3.70
C GLU A 85 -3.74 -11.43 4.21
N ASP A 86 -3.46 -10.49 5.10
CA ASP A 86 -4.44 -9.56 5.64
C ASP A 86 -4.96 -8.59 4.57
N LEU A 87 -4.10 -8.06 3.69
CA LEU A 87 -4.53 -7.26 2.53
C LEU A 87 -5.36 -8.09 1.53
N GLU A 88 -4.95 -9.33 1.22
CA GLU A 88 -5.70 -10.24 0.34
C GLU A 88 -7.12 -10.50 0.89
N LYS A 89 -7.26 -10.66 2.20
CA LYS A 89 -8.55 -10.87 2.88
C LYS A 89 -9.42 -9.62 2.94
N ARG A 90 -8.83 -8.46 3.22
CA ARG A 90 -9.58 -7.20 3.40
C ARG A 90 -10.01 -6.59 2.07
N TYR A 91 -9.20 -6.75 1.02
CA TYR A 91 -9.40 -6.06 -0.26
C TYR A 91 -9.33 -7.00 -1.47
N PRO A 92 -10.05 -8.15 -1.48
CA PRO A 92 -9.94 -9.13 -2.56
C PRO A 92 -10.33 -8.57 -3.92
N LYS A 93 -11.27 -7.61 -3.97
CA LYS A 93 -11.70 -6.96 -5.22
C LYS A 93 -10.63 -6.03 -5.79
N LEU A 94 -9.99 -5.22 -4.94
CA LEU A 94 -8.95 -4.30 -5.40
C LEU A 94 -7.66 -5.06 -5.78
N LEU A 95 -7.38 -6.18 -5.13
CA LEU A 95 -6.21 -7.02 -5.43
C LEU A 95 -6.47 -8.12 -6.47
N ALA A 96 -7.70 -8.21 -7.02
CA ALA A 96 -8.06 -9.24 -7.99
C ALA A 96 -7.07 -9.37 -9.18
N PRO A 97 -6.55 -8.27 -9.77
CA PRO A 97 -5.57 -8.38 -10.86
C PRO A 97 -4.30 -9.16 -10.46
N ILE A 98 -3.81 -8.97 -9.23
CA ILE A 98 -2.60 -9.62 -8.71
C ILE A 98 -2.91 -11.08 -8.31
N LEU A 99 -4.04 -11.29 -7.63
CA LEU A 99 -4.44 -12.62 -7.16
C LEU A 99 -4.72 -13.58 -8.31
N ASN A 100 -5.33 -13.09 -9.39
CA ASN A 100 -5.58 -13.87 -10.60
C ASN A 100 -4.28 -14.22 -11.34
N GLN A 101 -3.27 -13.35 -11.30
CA GLN A 101 -1.96 -13.66 -11.87
C GLN A 101 -1.23 -14.74 -11.04
N LYS A 102 -1.27 -14.63 -9.71
CA LYS A 102 -0.68 -15.61 -8.79
C LYS A 102 -1.31 -17.00 -8.95
N SER A 103 -2.63 -17.09 -9.11
CA SER A 103 -3.30 -18.37 -9.35
C SER A 103 -2.93 -18.98 -10.70
N ALA A 104 -2.82 -18.18 -11.76
CA ALA A 104 -2.38 -18.67 -13.08
C ALA A 104 -0.94 -19.23 -13.06
N LEU A 105 -0.02 -18.59 -12.31
CA LEU A 105 1.36 -19.07 -12.15
C LEU A 105 1.43 -20.41 -11.41
N ASN A 106 0.66 -20.56 -10.32
CA ASN A 106 0.64 -21.81 -9.53
C ASN A 106 0.06 -23.01 -10.30
N VAL A 107 -0.88 -22.77 -11.23
CA VAL A 107 -1.48 -23.84 -12.06
C VAL A 107 -0.49 -24.37 -13.10
N GLY A 108 0.38 -23.52 -13.65
CA GLY A 108 1.40 -23.93 -14.63
C GLY A 108 2.49 -24.85 -14.08
N GLU A 109 2.78 -24.75 -12.77
CA GLU A 109 3.80 -25.57 -12.10
C GLU A 109 3.33 -27.02 -11.84
N THR A 110 2.02 -27.29 -11.89
CA THR A 110 1.44 -28.61 -11.58
C THR A 110 1.41 -29.57 -12.79
N ILE A 111 1.55 -29.06 -14.03
CA ILE A 111 1.44 -29.87 -15.27
C ILE A 111 2.80 -30.45 -15.72
N ALA A 112 3.88 -30.24 -14.96
CA ALA A 112 5.25 -30.62 -15.33
C ALA A 112 5.87 -31.75 -14.48
N GLN A 113 5.05 -32.68 -13.95
CA GLN A 113 5.53 -33.88 -13.22
C GLN A 113 4.98 -35.17 -13.82
#